data_AF-A0A1V5RHS3-F1
#
_entry.id   AF-A0A1V5RHS3-F1
#
_cell.length_a   1.000
_cell.length_b   1.000
_cell.length_c   1.000
_cell.angle_alpha   90.00
_cell.angle_beta   90.00
_cell.angle_gamma   90.00
#
_symmetry.space_group_name_H-M   'P 1'
#
loop_
_entity.id
_entity.type
_entity.pdbx_description
1 polymer ?
#
loop_
_entity_poly.entity_id
_entity_poly.type
_entity_poly.pdbx_seq_one_letter_code
_entity_poly.pdbx_strand_id
1 'polypeptide(L)'
;MARRGYALLFVVILLLAGIAGVFGARFLLTRLRSDFVPRPAWTPSTEMTAQAIQPLSTPDGPPSTAAVAPAETAGRPTATILVVATPADVAALPPTAAAVQFAETPTPAAASAEGPTETATPTEEPADAFPYILAAPVRDTVGDCPGNYVLGKVTDRAGNLLPDIRLKLVDEYGNVQYAVSKTGPGDKGLYDFPVTGPPRRLTLTVIDANDAPLSSGVEIGHQTGDRPDATCHWVDWQRR
;
A
#
# COMPACT_ATOMS: atom_id res chain seq x y z
N MET A 1 -50.06 33.95 -21.64
CA MET A 1 -48.59 33.96 -21.84
C MET A 1 -47.82 33.09 -20.83
N ALA A 2 -48.23 33.02 -19.56
CA ALA A 2 -47.52 32.26 -18.50
C ALA A 2 -47.29 30.75 -18.82
N ARG A 3 -48.26 30.04 -19.39
CA ARG A 3 -48.11 28.60 -19.73
C ARG A 3 -46.98 28.29 -20.72
N ARG A 4 -46.69 29.19 -21.67
CA ARG A 4 -45.58 29.01 -22.62
C ARG A 4 -44.23 29.26 -21.96
N GLY A 5 -44.17 30.16 -20.98
CA GLY A 5 -42.96 30.40 -20.17
C GLY A 5 -42.56 29.18 -19.34
N TYR A 6 -43.52 28.53 -18.68
CA TYR A 6 -43.25 27.31 -17.90
C TYR A 6 -42.78 26.13 -18.77
N ALA A 7 -43.34 25.97 -19.97
CA ALA A 7 -42.90 24.93 -20.89
C ALA A 7 -41.45 25.14 -21.34
N LEU A 8 -41.06 26.38 -21.65
CA LEU A 8 -39.68 26.72 -21.99
C LEU A 8 -38.72 26.49 -20.82
N LEU A 9 -39.09 26.93 -19.61
CA LEU A 9 -38.29 26.72 -18.40
C LEU A 9 -38.06 25.22 -18.14
N PHE A 10 -39.11 24.41 -18.26
CA PHE A 10 -39.03 22.95 -18.05
C PHE A 10 -38.08 22.28 -19.05
N VAL A 11 -38.13 22.68 -20.33
CA VAL A 11 -37.22 22.17 -21.35
C VAL A 11 -35.77 22.56 -21.06
N VAL A 12 -35.52 23.79 -20.60
CA VAL A 12 -34.17 24.25 -20.22
C VAL A 12 -33.63 23.43 -19.04
N ILE A 13 -34.45 23.17 -18.03
CA ILE A 13 -34.05 22.35 -16.86
C ILE A 13 -33.70 20.92 -17.30
N LEU A 14 -34.51 20.30 -18.14
CA LEU A 14 -34.24 18.96 -18.66
C LEU A 14 -32.94 18.91 -19.48
N LEU A 15 -32.68 19.93 -20.30
CA LEU A 15 -31.42 20.04 -21.05
C LEU A 15 -30.21 20.14 -20.12
N LEU A 16 -30.27 20.97 -19.09
CA LEU A 16 -29.20 21.12 -18.11
C LEU A 16 -28.94 19.82 -17.34
N ALA A 17 -29.99 19.13 -16.91
CA ALA A 17 -29.87 17.83 -16.26
C ALA A 17 -29.25 16.76 -17.18
N GLY A 18 -29.66 16.72 -18.45
CA GLY A 18 -29.10 15.81 -19.45
C GLY A 18 -27.62 16.06 -19.70
N ILE A 19 -27.22 17.34 -19.84
CA ILE A 19 -25.82 17.73 -20.01
C ILE A 19 -25.00 17.29 -18.79
N ALA A 20 -25.45 17.60 -17.57
CA ALA A 20 -24.76 17.20 -16.35
C ALA A 20 -24.59 15.68 -16.24
N GLY A 21 -25.63 14.90 -16.58
CA GLY A 21 -25.56 13.44 -16.61
C GLY A 21 -24.54 12.89 -17.59
N VAL A 22 -24.48 13.43 -18.81
CA VAL A 22 -23.49 13.03 -19.83
C VAL A 22 -22.08 13.32 -19.38
N PHE A 23 -21.81 14.51 -18.84
CA PHE A 23 -20.49 14.87 -18.32
C PHE A 23 -20.08 14.01 -17.12
N GLY A 24 -20.99 13.76 -16.17
CA GLY A 24 -20.75 12.90 -15.02
C GLY A 24 -20.40 11.46 -15.43
N ALA A 25 -21.18 10.87 -16.34
CA ALA A 25 -20.93 9.53 -16.85
C ALA A 25 -19.60 9.43 -17.60
N ARG A 26 -19.26 10.44 -18.43
CA ARG A 26 -17.98 10.48 -19.13
C ARG A 26 -16.80 10.57 -18.16
N PHE A 27 -16.90 11.43 -17.15
CA PHE A 27 -15.86 11.58 -16.12
C PHE A 27 -15.62 10.26 -15.38
N LEU A 28 -16.70 9.58 -14.96
CA LEU A 28 -16.63 8.33 -14.23
C LEU A 28 -16.05 7.19 -15.08
N LEU A 29 -16.44 7.09 -16.36
CA LEU A 29 -15.85 6.14 -17.31
C LEU A 29 -14.37 6.40 -17.56
N THR A 30 -13.94 7.66 -17.61
CA THR A 30 -12.53 8.01 -17.82
C THR A 30 -11.69 7.61 -16.62
N ARG A 31 -12.19 7.85 -15.39
CA ARG A 31 -11.58 7.39 -14.13
C ARG A 31 -11.45 5.87 -14.06
N LEU A 32 -12.53 5.14 -14.33
CA LEU A 32 -12.48 3.68 -14.32
C LEU A 32 -11.48 3.14 -15.36
N ARG A 33 -11.45 3.71 -16.57
CA ARG A 33 -10.48 3.28 -17.59
C ARG A 33 -9.03 3.50 -17.18
N SER A 34 -8.70 4.60 -16.50
CA SER A 34 -7.33 4.81 -15.99
C SER A 34 -6.93 3.80 -14.92
N ASP A 35 -7.89 3.32 -14.13
CA ASP A 35 -7.63 2.38 -13.03
C ASP A 35 -7.39 0.94 -13.55
N PHE A 36 -7.96 0.58 -14.72
CA PHE A 36 -7.91 -0.78 -15.27
C PHE A 36 -6.99 -0.96 -16.50
N VAL A 37 -6.15 0.01 -16.85
CA VAL A 37 -5.14 -0.23 -17.90
C VAL A 37 -4.13 -1.27 -17.40
N PRO A 38 -3.93 -2.41 -18.11
CA PRO A 38 -2.89 -3.38 -17.77
C PRO A 38 -1.54 -2.65 -17.84
N ARG A 39 -0.92 -2.45 -16.69
CA ARG A 39 0.39 -1.80 -16.63
C ARG A 39 1.44 -2.82 -17.09
N PRO A 40 2.42 -2.42 -17.92
CA PRO A 40 3.54 -3.28 -18.23
C PRO A 40 4.22 -3.68 -16.91
N ALA A 41 4.65 -4.94 -16.81
CA ALA A 41 5.43 -5.41 -15.68
C ALA A 41 6.62 -4.47 -15.49
N TRP A 42 6.76 -3.94 -14.28
CA TRP A 42 7.85 -3.03 -13.95
C TRP A 42 9.19 -3.74 -14.20
N THR A 43 10.10 -3.06 -14.89
CA THR A 43 11.48 -3.52 -15.10
C THR A 43 12.42 -2.53 -14.42
N PRO A 44 13.33 -2.97 -13.53
CA PRO A 44 14.32 -2.10 -12.94
C PRO A 44 15.25 -1.52 -14.01
N SER A 45 15.55 -0.24 -13.93
CA SER A 45 16.56 0.43 -14.76
C SER A 45 17.92 -0.24 -14.55
N THR A 46 18.39 -0.99 -15.55
CA THR A 46 19.69 -1.68 -15.54
C THR A 46 20.81 -0.71 -15.91
N GLU A 47 20.90 0.43 -15.22
CA GLU A 47 21.88 1.49 -15.57
C GLU A 47 23.06 1.60 -14.59
N MET A 48 23.19 0.69 -13.61
CA MET A 48 24.24 0.78 -12.58
C MET A 48 25.30 -0.33 -12.58
N THR A 49 25.41 -1.15 -13.63
CA THR A 49 26.37 -2.28 -13.66
C THR A 49 27.28 -2.32 -14.88
N ALA A 50 27.57 -1.18 -15.51
CA ALA A 50 28.52 -1.09 -16.63
C ALA A 50 29.77 -0.28 -16.27
N GLN A 51 30.32 -0.45 -15.06
CA GLN A 51 31.63 0.12 -14.71
C GLN A 51 32.42 -0.74 -13.72
N ALA A 52 32.37 -2.06 -13.89
CA ALA A 52 33.42 -2.92 -13.38
C ALA A 52 33.49 -4.14 -14.29
N ILE A 53 34.69 -4.61 -14.58
CA ILE A 53 35.00 -5.70 -15.53
C ILE A 53 35.15 -5.21 -16.98
N GLN A 54 36.21 -4.45 -17.25
CA GLN A 54 36.93 -4.62 -18.50
C GLN A 54 37.82 -5.87 -18.37
N PRO A 55 37.56 -6.97 -19.09
CA PRO A 55 38.53 -8.05 -19.20
C PRO A 55 39.62 -7.67 -20.23
N LEU A 56 40.86 -7.85 -19.79
CA LEU A 56 42.10 -7.71 -20.53
C LEU A 56 42.05 -8.53 -21.83
N SER A 57 42.20 -7.87 -22.98
CA SER A 57 42.17 -8.50 -24.30
C SER A 57 43.36 -9.43 -24.52
N THR A 58 43.10 -10.66 -24.96
CA THR A 58 44.07 -11.52 -25.66
C THR A 58 43.42 -12.01 -26.96
N PRO A 59 44.08 -11.91 -28.13
CA PRO A 59 43.49 -12.33 -29.39
C PRO A 59 43.84 -13.79 -29.77
N ASP A 60 43.05 -14.30 -30.71
CA ASP A 60 43.23 -15.47 -31.58
C ASP A 60 42.63 -16.84 -31.18
N GLY A 61 41.54 -17.20 -31.88
CA GLY A 61 40.97 -18.55 -32.00
C GLY A 61 39.71 -18.55 -32.91
N PRO A 62 39.64 -19.39 -33.99
CA PRO A 62 38.73 -19.23 -35.13
C PRO A 62 37.26 -19.67 -34.90
N PRO A 63 36.33 -19.29 -35.80
CA PRO A 63 34.88 -19.43 -35.58
C PRO A 63 34.40 -20.88 -35.69
N SER A 64 33.68 -21.35 -34.67
CA SER A 64 32.93 -22.60 -34.75
C SER A 64 31.48 -22.33 -35.15
N THR A 65 31.04 -23.04 -36.17
CA THR A 65 29.71 -22.97 -36.80
C THR A 65 28.85 -24.10 -36.26
N ALA A 66 27.52 -23.91 -36.29
CA ALA A 66 26.43 -24.85 -35.99
C ALA A 66 25.98 -24.87 -34.51
N ALA A 67 24.70 -24.97 -34.16
CA ALA A 67 23.60 -25.61 -34.86
C ALA A 67 22.23 -25.02 -34.48
N VAL A 68 21.25 -25.37 -35.32
CA VAL A 68 19.85 -24.94 -35.37
C VAL A 68 18.95 -25.84 -34.50
N ALA A 69 17.99 -25.20 -33.79
CA ALA A 69 16.66 -25.68 -33.35
C ALA A 69 16.56 -26.75 -32.21
N PRO A 70 15.41 -26.87 -31.48
CA PRO A 70 14.07 -26.37 -31.82
C PRO A 70 13.32 -25.54 -30.76
N ALA A 71 12.23 -24.94 -31.23
CA ALA A 71 11.21 -24.22 -30.49
C ALA A 71 10.47 -25.14 -29.50
N GLU A 72 10.43 -24.75 -28.23
CA GLU A 72 9.54 -25.33 -27.23
C GLU A 72 8.15 -24.70 -27.33
N THR A 73 7.18 -25.53 -27.69
CA THR A 73 5.75 -25.28 -27.56
C THR A 73 5.38 -25.32 -26.07
N ALA A 74 5.23 -24.16 -25.43
CA ALA A 74 4.68 -24.10 -24.08
C ALA A 74 3.17 -24.32 -24.12
N GLY A 75 2.73 -25.47 -23.60
CA GLY A 75 1.33 -25.82 -23.41
C GLY A 75 0.62 -24.90 -22.42
N ARG A 76 -0.62 -24.53 -22.78
CA ARG A 76 -1.55 -23.75 -21.96
C ARG A 76 -2.00 -24.57 -20.74
N PRO A 77 -1.78 -24.14 -19.49
CA PRO A 77 -2.41 -24.80 -18.36
C PRO A 77 -3.93 -24.50 -18.34
N THR A 78 -4.71 -25.56 -18.27
CA THR A 78 -6.16 -25.54 -18.05
C THR A 78 -6.46 -25.01 -16.64
N ALA A 79 -7.31 -23.99 -16.55
CA ALA A 79 -7.77 -23.45 -15.27
C ALA A 79 -8.75 -24.42 -14.59
N THR A 80 -8.37 -24.96 -13.44
CA THR A 80 -9.28 -25.68 -12.54
C THR A 80 -10.04 -24.67 -11.71
N ILE A 81 -11.36 -24.55 -11.93
CA ILE A 81 -12.24 -23.72 -11.11
C ILE A 81 -12.52 -24.49 -9.81
N LEU A 82 -12.00 -23.98 -8.69
CA LEU A 82 -12.34 -24.47 -7.36
C LEU A 82 -13.68 -23.86 -6.93
N VAL A 83 -14.71 -24.70 -6.82
CA VAL A 83 -16.01 -24.31 -6.26
C VAL A 83 -15.89 -24.30 -4.74
N VAL A 84 -15.93 -23.12 -4.13
CA VAL A 84 -16.01 -22.95 -2.66
C VAL A 84 -17.48 -23.05 -2.26
N ALA A 85 -17.79 -24.05 -1.43
CA ALA A 85 -19.10 -24.20 -0.80
C ALA A 85 -19.31 -23.13 0.27
N THR A 86 -20.48 -22.50 0.24
CA THR A 86 -20.99 -21.53 1.21
C THR A 86 -21.28 -22.22 2.55
N PRO A 87 -20.65 -21.86 3.68
CA PRO A 87 -21.10 -22.32 4.98
C PRO A 87 -22.35 -21.55 5.42
N ALA A 88 -23.26 -22.31 6.03
CA ALA A 88 -24.59 -21.94 6.46
C ALA A 88 -24.61 -20.98 7.66
N ASP A 89 -25.73 -20.24 7.74
CA ASP A 89 -26.24 -19.46 8.86
C ASP A 89 -25.87 -20.03 10.24
N VAL A 90 -25.15 -19.23 11.02
CA VAL A 90 -25.04 -19.43 12.47
C VAL A 90 -25.94 -18.39 13.14
N ALA A 91 -26.95 -18.91 13.83
CA ALA A 91 -27.96 -18.18 14.57
C ALA A 91 -27.34 -17.16 15.55
N ALA A 92 -27.88 -15.94 15.52
CA ALA A 92 -27.58 -14.88 16.47
C ALA A 92 -28.06 -15.25 17.88
N LEU A 93 -27.16 -15.16 18.87
CA LEU A 93 -27.49 -15.18 20.29
C LEU A 93 -27.96 -13.77 20.74
N PRO A 94 -28.92 -13.67 21.66
CA PRO A 94 -29.39 -12.39 22.19
C PRO A 94 -28.37 -11.74 23.13
N PRO A 95 -28.28 -10.40 23.19
CA PRO A 95 -27.45 -9.73 24.19
C PRO A 95 -28.15 -9.74 25.56
N THR A 96 -27.49 -10.32 26.57
CA THR A 96 -27.82 -10.11 27.98
C THR A 96 -27.33 -8.73 28.40
N ALA A 97 -28.24 -7.77 28.55
CA ALA A 97 -27.97 -6.48 29.14
C ALA A 97 -27.83 -6.63 30.67
N ALA A 98 -26.61 -6.55 31.19
CA ALA A 98 -26.37 -6.34 32.61
C ALA A 98 -26.39 -4.83 32.88
N ALA A 99 -27.42 -4.36 33.59
CA ALA A 99 -27.48 -3.02 34.12
C ALA A 99 -26.42 -2.86 35.22
N VAL A 100 -25.36 -2.10 34.94
CA VAL A 100 -24.40 -1.68 35.97
C VAL A 100 -25.04 -0.55 36.76
N GLN A 101 -25.28 -0.79 38.06
CA GLN A 101 -25.70 0.22 39.01
C GLN A 101 -24.54 1.20 39.24
N PHE A 102 -24.76 2.49 38.95
CA PHE A 102 -23.85 3.55 39.37
C PHE A 102 -24.06 3.80 40.86
N ALA A 103 -23.11 3.38 41.69
CA ALA A 103 -22.99 3.84 43.06
C ALA A 103 -22.41 5.25 43.05
N GLU A 104 -23.16 6.21 43.57
CA GLU A 104 -22.72 7.58 43.79
C GLU A 104 -21.48 7.58 44.70
N THR A 105 -20.35 8.06 44.16
CA THR A 105 -19.14 8.29 44.92
C THR A 105 -19.22 9.67 45.59
N PRO A 106 -18.97 9.79 46.90
CA PRO A 106 -19.00 11.08 47.58
C PRO A 106 -17.86 11.98 47.09
N THR A 107 -18.21 13.21 46.70
CA THR A 107 -17.29 14.32 46.41
C THR A 107 -16.37 14.60 47.60
N PRO A 108 -15.04 14.47 47.47
CA PRO A 108 -14.11 15.05 48.43
C PRO A 108 -13.82 16.49 48.04
N ALA A 109 -13.84 17.35 49.06
CA ALA A 109 -13.54 18.77 49.00
C ALA A 109 -12.16 19.04 48.37
N ALA A 110 -12.10 20.13 47.61
CA ALA A 110 -10.87 20.70 47.08
C ALA A 110 -9.87 21.00 48.22
N ALA A 111 -8.74 20.32 48.18
CA ALA A 111 -7.54 20.72 48.91
C ALA A 111 -6.41 20.87 47.88
N SER A 112 -6.01 22.12 47.66
CA SER A 112 -4.80 22.47 46.93
C SER A 112 -3.59 21.86 47.63
N ALA A 113 -2.88 20.98 46.92
CA ALA A 113 -1.52 20.60 47.25
C ALA A 113 -0.71 20.65 45.96
N GLU A 114 0.24 21.58 45.91
CA GLU A 114 1.32 21.61 44.93
C GLU A 114 2.13 20.32 45.08
N GLY A 115 1.90 19.37 44.18
CA GLY A 115 2.72 18.17 44.02
C GLY A 115 3.87 18.42 43.04
N PRO A 116 5.05 17.81 43.25
CA PRO A 116 6.18 17.96 42.35
C PRO A 116 5.82 17.46 40.95
N THR A 117 6.22 18.22 39.93
CA THR A 117 6.15 17.85 38.53
C THR A 117 6.98 16.60 38.29
N GLU A 118 6.35 15.42 38.31
CA GLU A 118 6.91 14.24 37.68
C GLU A 118 6.94 14.50 36.18
N THR A 119 8.12 14.88 35.70
CA THR A 119 8.45 14.77 34.29
C THR A 119 8.38 13.28 33.98
N ALA A 120 7.34 12.85 33.24
CA ALA A 120 7.29 11.49 32.74
C ALA A 120 8.55 11.27 31.88
N THR A 121 9.53 10.57 32.42
CA THR A 121 10.63 10.02 31.63
C THR A 121 9.98 9.13 30.58
N PRO A 122 10.15 9.39 29.28
CA PRO A 122 9.66 8.46 28.27
C PRO A 122 10.32 7.11 28.55
N THR A 123 9.51 6.11 28.89
CA THR A 123 9.95 4.73 28.93
C THR A 123 10.36 4.40 27.50
N GLU A 124 11.68 4.42 27.26
CA GLU A 124 12.29 3.95 26.04
C GLU A 124 11.98 2.45 25.92
N GLU A 125 10.98 2.11 25.12
CA GLU A 125 10.67 0.73 24.79
C GLU A 125 11.92 0.13 24.12
N PRO A 126 12.52 -0.96 24.66
CA PRO A 126 13.79 -1.45 24.16
C PRO A 126 13.69 -1.78 22.67
N ALA A 127 14.47 -1.04 21.85
CA ALA A 127 14.57 -1.18 20.40
C ALA A 127 15.26 -2.50 19.93
N ASP A 128 15.30 -3.51 20.80
CA ASP A 128 15.79 -4.87 20.55
C ASP A 128 14.67 -5.85 20.11
N ALA A 129 13.41 -5.39 20.01
CA ALA A 129 12.24 -6.29 20.02
C ALA A 129 11.78 -6.87 18.66
N PHE A 130 12.22 -6.35 17.51
CA PHE A 130 11.68 -6.74 16.20
C PHE A 130 12.72 -7.30 15.22
N PRO A 131 12.38 -8.37 14.45
CA PRO A 131 13.29 -8.97 13.49
C PRO A 131 13.51 -8.13 12.23
N TYR A 132 12.63 -7.17 11.92
CA TYR A 132 12.79 -6.25 10.80
C TYR A 132 12.91 -4.80 11.27
N ILE A 133 13.79 -4.07 10.59
CA ILE A 133 13.99 -2.63 10.79
C ILE A 133 13.92 -1.88 9.47
N LEU A 134 13.70 -0.58 9.59
CA LEU A 134 13.83 0.33 8.48
C LEU A 134 15.31 0.41 8.05
N ALA A 135 15.58 0.11 6.78
CA ALA A 135 16.93 0.06 6.22
C ALA A 135 17.52 1.44 5.95
N ALA A 136 16.66 2.43 5.69
CA ALA A 136 17.01 3.83 5.46
C ALA A 136 15.79 4.72 5.75
N PRO A 137 15.96 6.02 6.07
CA PRO A 137 14.84 6.94 6.22
C PRO A 137 13.86 6.88 5.03
N VAL A 138 12.57 7.08 5.31
CA VAL A 138 11.55 7.13 4.26
C VAL A 138 11.95 8.16 3.22
N ARG A 139 11.98 7.75 1.96
CA ARG A 139 12.32 8.63 0.84
C ARG A 139 11.07 8.96 0.06
N ASP A 140 10.80 10.24 -0.10
CA ASP A 140 9.64 10.74 -0.83
C ASP A 140 10.08 11.32 -2.18
N THR A 141 9.35 11.01 -3.24
CA THR A 141 9.64 11.47 -4.59
C THR A 141 8.38 11.87 -5.35
N VAL A 142 8.56 12.68 -6.40
CA VAL A 142 7.49 13.13 -7.31
C VAL A 142 7.74 12.51 -8.68
N GLY A 143 6.82 11.69 -9.17
CA GLY A 143 6.87 11.15 -10.54
C GLY A 143 7.75 9.92 -10.78
N ASP A 144 8.57 9.48 -9.81
CA ASP A 144 9.44 8.28 -9.94
C ASP A 144 8.67 6.94 -9.82
N CYS A 145 7.34 6.99 -9.76
CA CYS A 145 6.48 5.84 -9.71
C CYS A 145 5.22 6.10 -10.56
N PRO A 146 4.48 5.07 -10.97
CA PRO A 146 3.45 5.21 -11.98
C PRO A 146 2.14 5.84 -11.47
N GLY A 147 2.16 6.49 -10.29
CA GLY A 147 1.00 7.10 -9.65
C GLY A 147 1.27 7.46 -8.20
N ASN A 148 0.29 7.21 -7.33
CA ASN A 148 0.43 7.39 -5.88
C ASN A 148 0.70 6.03 -5.23
N TYR A 149 1.89 5.84 -4.66
CA TYR A 149 2.31 4.54 -4.13
C TYR A 149 3.16 4.64 -2.88
N VAL A 150 3.02 3.66 -2.00
CA VAL A 150 4.08 3.24 -1.07
C VAL A 150 4.80 2.04 -1.69
N LEU A 151 6.11 2.13 -1.82
CA LEU A 151 6.97 1.18 -2.51
C LEU A 151 8.13 0.79 -1.60
N GLY A 152 8.75 -0.34 -1.87
CA GLY A 152 10.02 -0.65 -1.22
C GLY A 152 10.50 -2.05 -1.53
N LYS A 153 11.58 -2.42 -0.85
CA LYS A 153 12.12 -3.77 -0.86
C LYS A 153 12.30 -4.30 0.55
N VAL A 154 12.24 -5.63 0.68
CA VAL A 154 12.62 -6.33 1.89
C VAL A 154 13.90 -7.11 1.62
N THR A 155 14.88 -6.94 2.50
CA THR A 155 16.20 -7.56 2.38
C THR A 155 16.57 -8.33 3.64
N ASP A 156 17.44 -9.32 3.49
CA ASP A 156 18.12 -9.93 4.63
C ASP A 156 19.28 -9.06 5.13
N ARG A 157 19.96 -9.51 6.19
CA ARG A 157 21.12 -8.82 6.75
C ARG A 157 22.27 -8.65 5.75
N ALA A 158 22.39 -9.54 4.78
CA ALA A 158 23.41 -9.49 3.73
C ALA A 158 22.99 -8.62 2.53
N GLY A 159 21.76 -8.08 2.53
CA GLY A 159 21.20 -7.28 1.45
C GLY A 159 20.53 -8.11 0.34
N ASN A 160 20.38 -9.42 0.50
CA ASN A 160 19.66 -10.24 -0.46
C ASN A 160 18.15 -9.98 -0.36
N LEU A 161 17.49 -9.91 -1.51
CA LEU A 161 16.04 -9.69 -1.58
C LEU A 161 15.27 -10.88 -1.00
N LEU A 162 14.39 -10.61 -0.04
CA LEU A 162 13.55 -11.59 0.64
C LEU A 162 12.13 -11.55 0.07
N PRO A 163 11.66 -12.62 -0.58
CA PRO A 163 10.27 -12.74 -1.00
C PRO A 163 9.38 -13.22 0.16
N ASP A 164 8.07 -13.26 -0.08
CA ASP A 164 7.09 -13.86 0.84
C ASP A 164 6.98 -13.22 2.23
N ILE A 165 7.44 -11.97 2.38
CA ILE A 165 7.28 -11.18 3.60
C ILE A 165 5.99 -10.38 3.53
N ARG A 166 5.14 -10.50 4.55
CA ARG A 166 3.84 -9.83 4.62
C ARG A 166 3.97 -8.45 5.26
N LEU A 167 3.31 -7.47 4.65
CA LEU A 167 3.25 -6.10 5.12
C LEU A 167 1.80 -5.66 5.29
N LYS A 168 1.58 -4.78 6.27
CA LYS A 168 0.29 -4.18 6.60
C LYS A 168 0.42 -2.66 6.54
N LEU A 169 -0.45 -2.02 5.77
CA LEU A 169 -0.56 -0.57 5.68
C LEU A 169 -1.91 -0.14 6.27
N VAL A 170 -1.90 0.77 7.23
CA VAL A 170 -3.10 1.26 7.91
C VAL A 170 -3.16 2.78 7.79
N ASP A 171 -4.30 3.37 7.41
CA ASP A 171 -4.47 4.83 7.43
C ASP A 171 -5.01 5.36 8.78
N GLU A 172 -5.07 6.68 8.96
CA GLU A 172 -5.55 7.27 10.23
C GLU A 172 -7.03 6.99 10.54
N TYR A 173 -7.79 6.45 9.57
CA TYR A 173 -9.19 6.06 9.76
C TYR A 173 -9.33 4.57 10.08
N GLY A 174 -8.22 3.83 10.15
CA GLY A 174 -8.20 2.40 10.43
C GLY A 174 -8.47 1.52 9.22
N ASN A 175 -8.46 2.05 7.99
CA ASN A 175 -8.55 1.23 6.79
C ASN A 175 -7.25 0.47 6.59
N VAL A 176 -7.34 -0.83 6.29
CA VAL A 176 -6.19 -1.73 6.19
C VAL A 176 -5.99 -2.23 4.77
N GLN A 177 -4.74 -2.27 4.33
CA GLN A 177 -4.29 -2.96 3.13
C GLN A 177 -3.15 -3.92 3.46
N TYR A 178 -3.04 -5.00 2.69
CA TYR A 178 -1.97 -5.97 2.81
C TYR A 178 -1.21 -6.12 1.50
N ALA A 179 0.10 -6.36 1.60
CA ALA A 179 0.93 -6.77 0.48
C ALA A 179 1.88 -7.88 0.94
N VAL A 180 2.40 -8.63 -0.04
CA VAL A 180 3.46 -9.61 0.16
C VAL A 180 4.58 -9.27 -0.80
N SER A 181 5.82 -9.26 -0.31
CA SER A 181 6.98 -9.03 -1.16
C SER A 181 7.10 -10.12 -2.23
N LYS A 182 7.30 -9.72 -3.48
CA LYS A 182 7.13 -10.59 -4.65
C LYS A 182 8.20 -11.68 -4.75
N THR A 183 7.87 -12.78 -5.42
CA THR A 183 8.75 -13.94 -5.66
C THR A 183 9.34 -13.97 -7.07
N GLY A 184 8.91 -13.07 -7.95
CA GLY A 184 9.28 -13.09 -9.36
C GLY A 184 10.77 -12.80 -9.58
N PRO A 185 11.37 -13.32 -10.67
CA PRO A 185 12.80 -13.18 -10.92
C PRO A 185 13.26 -11.72 -11.15
N GLY A 186 12.37 -10.82 -11.57
CA GLY A 186 12.69 -9.41 -11.83
C GLY A 186 12.30 -8.44 -10.70
N ASP A 187 11.51 -8.89 -9.73
CA ASP A 187 10.92 -8.06 -8.68
C ASP A 187 10.96 -8.73 -7.30
N LYS A 188 11.80 -9.76 -7.14
CA LYS A 188 11.98 -10.48 -5.88
C LYS A 188 12.16 -9.51 -4.72
N GLY A 189 11.42 -9.72 -3.65
CA GLY A 189 11.50 -8.90 -2.43
C GLY A 189 10.95 -7.48 -2.56
N LEU A 190 10.49 -7.05 -3.73
CA LEU A 190 9.81 -5.77 -3.90
C LEU A 190 8.35 -5.87 -3.49
N TYR A 191 7.78 -4.78 -3.00
CA TYR A 191 6.36 -4.67 -2.69
C TYR A 191 5.84 -3.28 -3.08
N ASP A 192 4.53 -3.18 -3.24
CA ASP A 192 3.86 -1.92 -3.55
C ASP A 192 2.45 -1.88 -2.96
N PHE A 193 2.04 -0.68 -2.55
CA PHE A 193 0.68 -0.36 -2.14
C PHE A 193 0.19 0.84 -2.95
N PRO A 194 -0.86 0.69 -3.78
CA PRO A 194 -1.50 1.84 -4.39
C PRO A 194 -2.19 2.68 -3.32
N VAL A 195 -1.95 4.00 -3.34
CA VAL A 195 -2.58 4.95 -2.42
C VAL A 195 -3.66 5.72 -3.18
N THR A 196 -4.93 5.54 -2.79
CA THR A 196 -6.07 6.16 -3.47
C THR A 196 -6.96 6.93 -2.50
N GLY A 197 -7.11 8.24 -2.67
CA GLY A 197 -7.97 9.03 -1.79
C GLY A 197 -7.37 10.39 -1.45
N PRO A 198 -7.92 11.08 -0.43
CA PRO A 198 -7.41 12.38 0.00
C PRO A 198 -6.03 12.27 0.70
N PRO A 199 -5.36 13.41 0.89
CA PRO A 199 -4.16 13.51 1.74
C PRO A 199 -4.40 12.96 3.15
N ARG A 200 -3.45 12.17 3.66
CA ARG A 200 -3.61 11.39 4.89
C ARG A 200 -2.29 10.84 5.44
N ARG A 201 -2.30 10.28 6.64
CA ARG A 201 -1.17 9.56 7.26
C ARG A 201 -1.35 8.05 7.16
N LEU A 202 -0.27 7.37 6.80
CA LEU A 202 -0.24 5.92 6.68
C LEU A 202 0.77 5.36 7.66
N THR A 203 0.47 4.21 8.26
CA THR A 203 1.41 3.43 9.08
C THR A 203 1.69 2.12 8.38
N LEU A 204 2.95 1.89 8.00
CA LEU A 204 3.42 0.64 7.40
C LEU A 204 4.12 -0.23 8.44
N THR A 205 3.85 -1.54 8.43
CA THR A 205 4.44 -2.50 9.37
C THR A 205 4.68 -3.84 8.69
N VAL A 206 5.82 -4.48 8.97
CA VAL A 206 6.05 -5.89 8.62
C VAL A 206 5.31 -6.75 9.63
N ILE A 207 4.58 -7.77 9.18
CA ILE A 207 3.74 -8.61 10.05
C ILE A 207 3.93 -10.10 9.77
N ASP A 208 3.55 -10.94 10.73
CA ASP A 208 3.50 -12.38 10.56
C ASP A 208 2.16 -12.87 9.96
N ALA A 209 1.94 -14.19 9.96
CA ALA A 209 0.71 -14.79 9.46
C ALA A 209 -0.53 -14.48 10.33
N ASN A 210 -0.33 -14.13 11.61
CA ASN A 210 -1.37 -13.81 12.59
C ASN A 210 -1.59 -12.30 12.77
N ASP A 211 -1.07 -11.48 11.85
CA ASP A 211 -1.06 -10.01 11.90
C ASP A 211 -0.27 -9.40 13.08
N ALA A 212 0.55 -10.19 13.76
CA ALA A 212 1.44 -9.71 14.81
C ALA A 212 2.61 -8.91 14.19
N PRO A 213 2.98 -7.76 14.76
CA PRO A 213 4.04 -6.92 14.22
C PRO A 213 5.41 -7.61 14.34
N LEU A 214 6.15 -7.58 13.23
CA LEU A 214 7.54 -8.01 13.11
C LEU A 214 8.49 -6.81 12.89
N SER A 215 7.95 -5.59 12.92
CA SER A 215 8.67 -4.33 12.89
C SER A 215 7.92 -3.28 13.72
N SER A 216 8.58 -2.17 14.02
CA SER A 216 7.87 -0.95 14.40
C SER A 216 7.00 -0.45 13.23
N GLY A 217 5.96 0.32 13.56
CA GLY A 217 5.21 1.08 12.57
C GLY A 217 6.01 2.27 12.05
N VAL A 218 6.01 2.48 10.74
CA VAL A 218 6.61 3.65 10.09
C VAL A 218 5.51 4.55 9.57
N GLU A 219 5.48 5.80 10.02
CA GLU A 219 4.53 6.81 9.56
C GLU A 219 4.97 7.40 8.22
N ILE A 220 4.00 7.57 7.32
CA ILE A 220 4.18 8.09 5.97
C ILE A 220 3.10 9.15 5.74
N GLY A 221 3.52 10.40 5.49
CA GLY A 221 2.61 11.49 5.13
C GLY A 221 2.31 11.47 3.63
N HIS A 222 1.17 10.93 3.21
CA HIS A 222 0.76 11.00 1.81
C HIS A 222 0.10 12.34 1.52
N GLN A 223 0.75 13.18 0.70
CA GLN A 223 0.31 14.54 0.36
C GLN A 223 0.07 15.44 1.59
N THR A 224 0.74 15.12 2.70
CA THR A 224 0.67 15.85 3.98
C THR A 224 2.08 16.01 4.56
N GLY A 225 2.21 16.80 5.62
CA GLY A 225 3.48 16.97 6.34
C GLY A 225 4.53 17.74 5.52
N ASP A 226 5.80 17.34 5.66
CA ASP A 226 6.96 18.06 5.12
C ASP A 226 7.09 17.96 3.59
N ARG A 227 6.46 16.95 2.96
CA ARG A 227 6.48 16.73 1.51
C ARG A 227 5.08 16.52 0.93
N PRO A 228 4.25 17.57 0.90
CA PRO A 228 2.85 17.47 0.48
C PRO A 228 2.66 17.22 -1.02
N ASP A 229 3.70 17.37 -1.83
CA ASP A 229 3.71 17.12 -3.28
C ASP A 229 4.16 15.71 -3.65
N ALA A 230 4.68 14.93 -2.69
CA ALA A 230 5.17 13.58 -2.93
C ALA A 230 4.02 12.64 -3.36
N THR A 231 4.24 11.95 -4.47
CA THR A 231 3.33 10.90 -4.96
C THR A 231 3.86 9.50 -4.63
N CYS A 232 5.16 9.36 -4.41
CA CYS A 232 5.81 8.09 -4.18
C CYS A 232 6.55 8.11 -2.84
N HIS A 233 6.35 7.08 -2.04
CA HIS A 233 7.00 6.90 -0.74
C HIS A 233 7.77 5.59 -0.75
N TRP A 234 9.08 5.64 -0.52
CA TRP A 234 9.97 4.49 -0.56
C TRP A 234 10.36 4.10 0.87
N VAL A 235 10.01 2.87 1.25
CA VAL A 235 10.22 2.32 2.59
C VAL A 235 10.93 0.99 2.46
N ASP A 236 12.24 0.97 2.69
CA ASP A 236 13.03 -0.25 2.56
C ASP A 236 13.21 -0.93 3.92
N TRP A 237 12.99 -2.24 3.98
CA TRP A 237 13.11 -3.05 5.18
C TRP A 237 14.32 -3.97 5.13
N GLN A 238 14.95 -4.18 6.29
CA GLN A 238 16.04 -5.13 6.46
C GLN A 238 15.77 -6.04 7.65
N ARG A 239 16.01 -7.33 7.47
CA ARG A 239 16.03 -8.32 8.55
C ARG A 239 17.35 -8.22 9.33
N ARG A 240 17.27 -8.14 10.66
CA ARG A 240 18.44 -8.11 11.57
C ARG A 240 19.17 -9.46 11.66
#